data_AF-A0A8T4VKK5-F1
#
_entry.id   AF-A0A8T4VKK5-F1
#
_cell.length_a   1.000
_cell.length_b   1.000
_cell.length_c   1.000
_cell.angle_alpha   90.00
_cell.angle_beta   90.00
_cell.angle_gamma   90.00
#
_symmetry.space_group_name_H-M   'P 1'
#
loop_
_entity.id
_entity.type
_entity.pdbx_description
1 polymer ?
#
loop_
_entity_poly.entity_id
_entity_poly.type
_entity_poly.pdbx_seq_one_letter_code
_entity_poly.pdbx_strand_id
1 'polypeptide(L)'
;MRSKIVLDGWELFQNKSEVYRFLKLLPKYLQLKLDEKTNIGDRTAVLCSNNDNGRRFPWYRFFQSYGKDYHRWSGGFWANYFKDVKNSKLIKNAKSKDLEKVIQDPEFSDIILVGHANYHSWLASDQLVDWYDLGKMLKDHLKNGFFINTGCGIIERTQIPLGYFVVNDLGNLYGRKDRTIFGWEITNNQTLEQLDSDVNAEIQVI
;
A
#
# COMPACT_ATOMS: atom_id res chain seq x y z
N MET A 1 25.83 17.64 1.06
CA MET A 1 25.85 16.92 -0.22
C MET A 1 25.01 15.65 -0.04
N ARG A 2 23.78 15.58 -0.56
CA ARG A 2 22.91 14.40 -0.41
C ARG A 2 23.34 13.37 -1.46
N SER A 3 23.85 12.21 -1.03
CA SER A 3 24.16 11.11 -1.94
C SER A 3 22.85 10.43 -2.35
N LYS A 4 22.48 10.60 -3.61
CA LYS A 4 21.45 9.78 -4.27
C LYS A 4 22.10 8.45 -4.64
N ILE A 5 21.50 7.35 -4.22
CA ILE A 5 21.88 6.01 -4.70
C ILE A 5 20.93 5.71 -5.85
N VAL A 6 21.50 5.55 -7.05
CA VAL A 6 20.77 5.22 -8.28
C VAL A 6 20.95 3.72 -8.49
N LEU A 7 19.86 2.97 -8.29
CA LEU A 7 19.72 1.66 -8.90
C LEU A 7 19.13 1.93 -10.29
N ASP A 8 19.74 1.37 -11.34
CA ASP A 8 19.57 1.84 -12.72
C ASP A 8 18.11 2.16 -13.10
N GLY A 9 17.87 3.45 -13.39
CA GLY A 9 16.57 3.97 -13.84
C GLY A 9 15.61 4.47 -12.75
N TRP A 10 15.90 4.29 -11.46
CA TRP A 10 14.97 4.63 -10.39
C TRP A 10 15.61 5.47 -9.26
N GLU A 11 15.29 6.76 -9.20
CA GLU A 11 15.55 7.63 -8.04
C GLU A 11 14.58 7.32 -6.87
N LEU A 12 14.43 6.05 -6.46
CA LEU A 12 13.41 5.61 -5.50
C LEU A 12 13.71 5.98 -4.03
N PHE A 13 14.97 6.30 -3.72
CA PHE A 13 15.43 6.47 -2.34
C PHE A 13 15.86 7.91 -2.08
N GLN A 14 15.29 8.50 -1.05
CA GLN A 14 15.62 9.85 -0.62
C GLN A 14 16.96 9.91 0.11
N ASN A 15 17.38 8.79 0.72
CA ASN A 15 18.62 8.68 1.49
C ASN A 15 19.08 7.22 1.66
N LYS A 16 20.32 7.03 2.13
CA LYS A 16 20.91 5.71 2.38
C LYS A 16 20.11 4.85 3.37
N SER A 17 19.48 5.45 4.37
CA SER A 17 18.70 4.69 5.36
C SER A 17 17.50 4.00 4.72
N GLU A 18 16.85 4.62 3.74
CA GLU A 18 15.76 3.97 3.00
C GLU A 18 16.25 2.77 2.18
N VAL A 19 17.44 2.85 1.57
CA VAL A 19 18.06 1.70 0.87
C VAL A 19 18.24 0.53 1.83
N TYR A 20 18.86 0.76 2.99
CA TYR A 20 19.05 -0.29 3.99
C TYR A 20 17.72 -0.89 4.50
N ARG A 21 16.71 -0.05 4.72
CA ARG A 21 15.36 -0.49 5.12
C ARG A 21 14.71 -1.36 4.05
N PHE A 22 14.87 -1.00 2.79
CA PHE A 22 14.31 -1.74 1.65
C PHE A 22 15.00 -3.09 1.48
N LEU A 23 16.34 -3.09 1.43
CA LEU A 23 17.15 -4.32 1.33
C LEU A 23 16.90 -5.27 2.51
N LYS A 24 16.53 -4.76 3.68
CA LYS A 24 16.19 -5.59 4.84
C LYS A 24 14.86 -6.34 4.68
N LEU A 25 13.89 -5.77 3.95
CA LEU A 25 12.57 -6.40 3.75
C LEU A 25 12.49 -7.22 2.47
N LEU A 26 13.30 -6.86 1.46
CA LEU A 26 13.25 -7.44 0.13
C LEU A 26 13.40 -8.97 0.12
N PRO A 27 14.37 -9.60 0.81
CA PRO A 27 14.53 -11.07 0.77
C PRO A 27 13.28 -11.81 1.25
N LYS A 28 12.65 -11.33 2.33
CA LYS A 28 11.41 -11.94 2.84
C LYS A 28 10.26 -11.80 1.85
N TYR A 29 10.11 -10.62 1.25
CA TYR A 29 9.06 -10.38 0.27
C TYR A 29 9.24 -11.25 -0.98
N LEU A 30 10.46 -11.33 -1.51
CA LEU A 30 10.78 -12.21 -2.64
C LEU A 30 10.57 -13.69 -2.30
N GLN A 31 10.94 -14.12 -1.09
CA GLN A 31 10.67 -15.49 -0.65
C GLN A 31 9.17 -15.80 -0.64
N LEU A 32 8.33 -14.91 -0.11
CA LEU A 32 6.88 -15.09 -0.13
C LEU A 32 6.30 -15.11 -1.55
N LYS A 33 6.89 -14.34 -2.48
CA LYS A 33 6.53 -14.41 -3.92
C LYS A 33 6.88 -15.75 -4.54
N LEU A 34 8.12 -16.20 -4.33
CA LEU A 34 8.64 -17.46 -4.86
C LEU A 34 7.86 -18.67 -4.33
N ASP A 35 7.50 -18.64 -3.05
CA ASP A 35 6.71 -19.68 -2.40
C ASP A 35 5.19 -19.57 -2.68
N GLU A 36 4.78 -18.62 -3.52
CA GLU A 36 3.38 -18.30 -3.84
C GLU A 36 2.52 -18.11 -2.58
N LYS A 37 3.10 -17.57 -1.50
CA LYS A 37 2.45 -17.32 -0.22
C LYS A 37 1.57 -16.09 -0.31
N THR A 38 0.41 -16.25 -0.93
CA THR A 38 -0.63 -15.22 -0.99
C THR A 38 -1.88 -15.73 -0.28
N ASN A 39 -2.58 -14.83 0.40
CA ASN A 39 -3.83 -15.20 1.03
C ASN A 39 -4.94 -15.51 0.00
N ILE A 40 -5.95 -16.27 0.43
CA ILE A 40 -7.09 -16.68 -0.41
C ILE A 40 -8.40 -16.01 -0.01
N GLY A 41 -8.41 -15.24 1.08
CA GLY A 41 -9.59 -14.52 1.53
C GLY A 41 -10.04 -13.47 0.51
N ASP A 42 -11.26 -12.98 0.70
CA ASP A 42 -11.93 -12.01 -0.17
C ASP A 42 -12.45 -10.78 0.60
N ARG A 43 -12.13 -10.67 1.90
CA ARG A 43 -12.65 -9.59 2.74
C ARG A 43 -11.92 -8.29 2.46
N THR A 44 -12.64 -7.19 2.56
CA THR A 44 -12.06 -5.85 2.48
C THR A 44 -12.01 -5.20 3.86
N ALA A 45 -10.85 -4.72 4.29
CA ALA A 45 -10.72 -3.91 5.49
C ALA A 45 -10.71 -2.42 5.14
N VAL A 46 -11.57 -1.64 5.77
CA VAL A 46 -11.56 -0.16 5.66
C VAL A 46 -11.12 0.41 7.00
N LEU A 47 -9.91 0.95 7.06
CA LEU A 47 -9.32 1.52 8.27
C LEU A 47 -9.35 3.05 8.19
N CYS A 48 -10.07 3.67 9.13
CA CYS A 48 -10.19 5.13 9.21
C CYS A 48 -9.43 5.65 10.43
N SER A 49 -8.46 6.54 10.23
CA SER A 49 -7.80 7.22 11.35
C SER A 49 -8.65 8.38 11.89
N ASN A 50 -8.52 8.67 13.18
CA ASN A 50 -9.27 9.74 13.86
C ASN A 50 -8.43 10.98 14.14
N ASN A 51 -7.27 11.13 13.50
CA ASN A 51 -6.46 12.34 13.62
C ASN A 51 -7.09 13.57 12.93
N ASP A 52 -8.31 13.41 12.42
CA ASP A 52 -9.15 14.43 11.77
C ASP A 52 -10.37 14.83 12.64
N ASN A 53 -10.20 15.04 13.96
CA ASN A 53 -11.11 15.76 14.88
C ASN A 53 -12.64 15.63 14.62
N GLY A 54 -13.14 14.45 14.23
CA GLY A 54 -14.56 14.17 13.95
C GLY A 54 -15.24 15.07 12.88
N ARG A 55 -14.52 15.98 12.21
CA ARG A 55 -15.10 16.96 11.29
C ARG A 55 -14.68 16.64 9.86
N ARG A 56 -15.62 16.00 9.14
CA ARG A 56 -15.72 16.02 7.65
C ARG A 56 -14.67 15.22 6.87
N PHE A 57 -14.65 13.89 7.01
CA PHE A 57 -14.28 13.07 5.86
C PHE A 57 -15.51 12.38 5.25
N PRO A 58 -15.94 12.79 4.04
CA PRO A 58 -17.07 12.18 3.34
C PRO A 58 -16.92 10.67 3.18
N TRP A 59 -15.68 10.16 3.09
CA TRP A 59 -15.36 8.74 2.93
C TRP A 59 -16.06 7.83 3.94
N TYR A 60 -16.18 8.23 5.21
CA TYR A 60 -16.87 7.43 6.22
C TYR A 60 -18.38 7.26 5.93
N ARG A 61 -19.06 8.35 5.54
CA ARG A 61 -20.48 8.28 5.14
C ARG A 61 -20.64 7.62 3.77
N PHE A 62 -19.66 7.81 2.90
CA PHE A 62 -19.61 7.33 1.52
C PHE A 62 -19.33 5.82 1.41
N PHE A 63 -18.48 5.26 2.29
CA PHE A 63 -18.32 3.83 2.51
C PHE A 63 -19.42 3.22 3.37
N GLN A 64 -20.25 4.02 4.07
CA GLN A 64 -21.47 3.50 4.69
C GLN A 64 -22.66 3.51 3.73
N SER A 65 -22.64 4.35 2.71
CA SER A 65 -23.75 4.55 1.76
C SER A 65 -23.57 3.82 0.43
N TYR A 66 -22.77 2.75 0.38
CA TYR A 66 -22.34 2.07 -0.85
C TYR A 66 -23.41 1.99 -1.96
N GLY A 67 -23.06 2.48 -3.15
CA GLY A 67 -23.69 2.12 -4.43
C GLY A 67 -24.05 3.27 -5.36
N LYS A 68 -24.46 4.46 -4.87
CA LYS A 68 -25.13 5.45 -5.74
C LYS A 68 -24.26 6.62 -6.22
N ASP A 69 -23.39 7.19 -5.38
CA ASP A 69 -22.74 8.47 -5.70
C ASP A 69 -21.28 8.37 -6.21
N TYR A 70 -20.71 7.16 -6.23
CA TYR A 70 -19.34 6.93 -6.65
C TYR A 70 -19.13 7.21 -8.16
N HIS A 71 -20.20 7.18 -8.97
CA HIS A 71 -20.14 7.42 -10.41
C HIS A 71 -19.56 8.80 -10.79
N ARG A 72 -19.63 9.80 -9.90
CA ARG A 72 -19.33 11.19 -10.25
C ARG A 72 -17.90 11.64 -9.95
N TRP A 73 -17.15 10.94 -9.10
CA TRP A 73 -15.88 11.45 -8.53
C TRP A 73 -14.61 10.68 -8.92
N SER A 74 -14.70 9.48 -9.47
CA SER A 74 -13.54 8.60 -9.57
C SER A 74 -13.31 7.93 -10.92
N GLY A 75 -14.15 8.22 -11.93
CA GLY A 75 -14.28 7.34 -13.09
C GLY A 75 -14.91 6.00 -12.69
N GLY A 76 -15.76 5.44 -13.55
CA GLY A 76 -16.68 4.34 -13.20
C GLY A 76 -16.05 3.06 -12.64
N PHE A 77 -14.73 2.90 -12.71
CA PHE A 77 -13.99 1.74 -12.17
C PHE A 77 -14.27 1.51 -10.69
N TRP A 78 -14.07 2.53 -9.86
CA TRP A 78 -14.26 2.40 -8.42
C TRP A 78 -15.71 2.19 -8.03
N ALA A 79 -16.65 2.84 -8.72
CA ALA A 79 -18.07 2.65 -8.48
C ALA A 79 -18.51 1.20 -8.70
N ASN A 80 -17.85 0.48 -9.61
CA ASN A 80 -18.13 -0.93 -9.86
C ASN A 80 -17.41 -1.84 -8.87
N TYR A 81 -16.12 -1.61 -8.61
CA TYR A 81 -15.37 -2.37 -7.59
C TYR A 81 -16.08 -2.33 -6.23
N PHE A 82 -16.50 -1.13 -5.81
CA PHE A 82 -17.17 -0.92 -4.55
C PHE A 82 -18.60 -1.49 -4.48
N LYS A 83 -19.28 -1.75 -5.61
CA LYS A 83 -20.57 -2.46 -5.60
C LYS A 83 -20.43 -3.92 -5.18
N ASP A 84 -19.25 -4.51 -5.38
CA ASP A 84 -18.97 -5.92 -5.09
C ASP A 84 -18.31 -6.13 -3.72
N VAL A 85 -17.95 -5.06 -3.01
CA VAL A 85 -17.41 -5.08 -1.63
C VAL A 85 -18.51 -5.40 -0.61
N LYS A 86 -19.09 -6.60 -0.71
CA LYS A 86 -20.15 -7.10 0.19
C LYS A 86 -19.62 -7.63 1.52
N ASN A 87 -18.33 -7.98 1.59
CA ASN A 87 -17.69 -8.57 2.77
C ASN A 87 -16.66 -7.62 3.40
N SER A 88 -17.09 -6.40 3.72
CA SER A 88 -16.20 -5.38 4.29
C SER A 88 -16.29 -5.25 5.81
N LYS A 89 -15.14 -4.96 6.43
CA LYS A 89 -15.04 -4.59 7.85
C LYS A 89 -14.55 -3.15 7.98
N LEU A 90 -15.39 -2.28 8.54
CA LEU A 90 -15.03 -0.90 8.85
C LEU A 90 -14.43 -0.80 10.26
N ILE A 91 -13.20 -0.31 10.35
CA ILE A 91 -12.49 -0.07 11.61
C ILE A 91 -12.33 1.44 11.79
N LYS A 92 -13.10 2.02 12.73
CA LYS A 92 -13.02 3.45 13.07
C LYS A 92 -11.95 3.70 14.11
N ASN A 93 -11.35 4.88 14.08
CA ASN A 93 -10.25 5.26 14.98
C ASN A 93 -9.12 4.22 14.97
N ALA A 94 -8.84 3.70 13.77
CA ALA A 94 -7.92 2.61 13.57
C ALA A 94 -6.52 3.00 14.05
N LYS A 95 -5.94 2.12 14.87
CA LYS A 95 -4.56 2.22 15.34
C LYS A 95 -3.65 1.37 14.46
N SER A 96 -2.35 1.62 14.55
CA SER A 96 -1.31 0.84 13.87
C SER A 96 -1.45 -0.68 14.09
N LYS A 97 -1.82 -1.10 15.31
CA LYS A 97 -2.08 -2.51 15.66
C LYS A 97 -3.31 -3.11 14.95
N ASP A 98 -4.30 -2.30 14.60
CA ASP A 98 -5.46 -2.79 13.83
C ASP A 98 -5.05 -3.06 12.38
N LEU A 99 -4.20 -2.20 11.81
CA LEU A 99 -3.60 -2.43 10.49
C LEU A 99 -2.72 -3.69 10.49
N GLU A 100 -1.90 -3.88 11.51
CA GLU A 100 -1.09 -5.11 11.67
C GLU A 100 -1.96 -6.37 11.67
N LYS A 101 -3.05 -6.37 12.45
CA LYS A 101 -3.98 -7.50 12.49
C LYS A 101 -4.58 -7.79 11.11
N VAL A 102 -4.99 -6.76 10.37
CA VAL A 102 -5.53 -6.91 9.01
C VAL A 102 -4.49 -7.48 8.05
N ILE A 103 -3.24 -7.01 8.12
CA ILE A 103 -2.15 -7.53 7.30
C ILE A 103 -1.89 -9.01 7.59
N GLN A 104 -1.87 -9.38 8.87
CA GLN A 104 -1.61 -10.76 9.31
C GLN A 104 -2.81 -11.70 9.17
N ASP A 105 -4.01 -11.18 8.92
CA ASP A 105 -5.22 -11.99 8.80
C ASP A 105 -5.40 -12.44 7.34
N PRO A 106 -5.37 -13.76 7.05
CA PRO A 106 -5.48 -14.27 5.69
C PRO A 106 -6.88 -14.08 5.08
N GLU A 107 -7.91 -13.76 5.88
CA GLU A 107 -9.25 -13.52 5.34
C GLU A 107 -9.37 -12.17 4.62
N PHE A 108 -8.54 -11.18 4.97
CA PHE A 108 -8.55 -9.86 4.34
C PHE A 108 -7.69 -9.83 3.09
N SER A 109 -8.32 -9.69 1.93
CA SER A 109 -7.71 -9.47 0.62
C SER A 109 -7.35 -8.00 0.42
N ASP A 110 -8.34 -7.12 0.54
CA ASP A 110 -8.20 -5.71 0.24
C ASP A 110 -8.02 -4.88 1.51
N ILE A 111 -7.21 -3.84 1.43
CA ILE A 111 -6.93 -2.91 2.52
C ILE A 111 -7.12 -1.49 2.01
N ILE A 112 -8.00 -0.74 2.69
CA ILE A 112 -8.32 0.64 2.34
C ILE A 112 -8.02 1.52 3.54
N LEU A 113 -7.09 2.46 3.35
CA LEU A 113 -6.67 3.42 4.37
C LEU A 113 -7.32 4.78 4.11
N VAL A 114 -7.95 5.30 5.15
CA VAL A 114 -8.69 6.57 5.13
C VAL A 114 -8.17 7.50 6.22
N GLY A 115 -7.95 8.76 5.84
CA GLY A 115 -7.48 9.83 6.73
C GLY A 115 -6.22 10.51 6.19
N HIS A 116 -5.49 11.18 7.06
CA HIS A 116 -4.19 11.77 6.72
C HIS A 116 -3.18 10.72 6.26
N ALA A 117 -2.75 10.84 5.02
CA ALA A 117 -1.73 9.99 4.44
C ALA A 117 -0.99 10.73 3.33
N ASN A 118 0.22 10.26 3.04
CA ASN A 118 0.92 10.54 1.81
C ASN A 118 1.24 9.23 1.08
N TYR A 119 2.03 9.31 0.01
CA TYR A 119 2.34 8.15 -0.82
C TYR A 119 3.06 7.01 -0.07
N HIS A 120 3.91 7.36 0.90
CA HIS A 120 4.78 6.42 1.61
C HIS A 120 4.32 6.09 3.04
N SER A 121 3.34 6.83 3.57
CA SER A 121 2.91 6.73 4.96
C SER A 121 1.44 7.07 5.17
N TRP A 122 0.88 6.53 6.24
CA TRP A 122 -0.47 6.82 6.73
C TRP A 122 -0.42 7.13 8.21
N LEU A 123 -1.09 8.21 8.61
CA LEU A 123 -1.20 8.62 10.00
C LEU A 123 -2.36 7.86 10.64
N ALA A 124 -2.05 6.72 11.24
CA ALA A 124 -2.98 5.99 12.11
C ALA A 124 -3.34 6.85 13.34
N SER A 125 -4.35 6.43 14.11
CA SER A 125 -4.84 7.24 15.24
C SER A 125 -3.86 7.35 16.40
N ASP A 126 -2.83 6.49 16.43
CA ASP A 126 -1.80 6.42 17.48
C ASP A 126 -0.41 6.83 16.99
N GLN A 127 -0.07 6.63 15.71
CA GLN A 127 1.23 6.97 15.16
C GLN A 127 1.23 7.07 13.62
N LEU A 128 2.30 7.65 13.08
CA LEU A 128 2.61 7.56 11.65
C LEU A 128 3.13 6.14 11.34
N VAL A 129 2.65 5.55 10.26
CA VAL A 129 3.06 4.23 9.80
C VAL A 129 3.52 4.33 8.35
N ASP A 130 4.73 3.88 8.04
CA ASP A 130 5.28 3.90 6.68
C ASP A 130 5.41 2.50 6.05
N TRP A 131 5.83 2.45 4.78
CA TRP A 131 5.99 1.20 4.01
C TRP A 131 6.88 0.16 4.71
N TYR A 132 7.89 0.59 5.46
CA TYR A 132 8.80 -0.32 6.14
C TYR A 132 8.17 -0.86 7.41
N ASP A 133 7.37 -0.05 8.12
CA ASP A 133 6.56 -0.55 9.21
C ASP A 133 5.58 -1.62 8.75
N LEU A 134 4.92 -1.41 7.61
CA LEU A 134 4.02 -2.40 7.01
C LEU A 134 4.73 -3.70 6.61
N GLY A 135 5.90 -3.60 5.98
CA GLY A 135 6.69 -4.78 5.64
C GLY A 135 7.17 -5.58 6.85
N LYS A 136 7.42 -4.93 8.00
CA LYS A 136 7.68 -5.62 9.28
C LYS A 136 6.43 -6.29 9.85
N MET A 137 5.25 -5.71 9.64
CA MET A 137 3.96 -6.27 10.12
C MET A 137 3.56 -7.53 9.35
N LEU A 138 3.99 -7.66 8.09
CA LEU A 138 3.80 -8.86 7.28
C LEU A 138 4.46 -10.07 7.94
N LYS A 139 3.83 -11.24 7.91
CA LYS A 139 4.39 -12.49 8.45
C LYS A 139 4.53 -13.55 7.37
N ASP A 140 3.42 -14.17 7.00
CA ASP A 140 3.44 -15.48 6.34
C ASP A 140 2.75 -15.50 4.97
N HIS A 141 2.10 -14.39 4.58
CA HIS A 141 1.43 -14.25 3.29
C HIS A 141 1.39 -12.80 2.81
N LEU A 142 1.36 -12.63 1.49
CA LEU A 142 1.04 -11.41 0.79
C LEU A 142 -0.47 -11.28 0.56
N LYS A 143 -0.91 -10.08 0.23
CA LYS A 143 -2.31 -9.75 -0.09
C LYS A 143 -2.59 -9.89 -1.58
N ASN A 144 -3.60 -10.68 -1.95
CA ASN A 144 -4.06 -10.82 -3.34
C ASN A 144 -4.89 -9.62 -3.83
N GLY A 145 -5.48 -8.84 -2.92
CA GLY A 145 -6.40 -7.75 -3.24
C GLY A 145 -5.74 -6.38 -3.38
N PHE A 146 -6.58 -5.36 -3.45
CA PHE A 146 -6.16 -3.98 -3.59
C PHE A 146 -5.68 -3.37 -2.28
N PHE A 147 -4.61 -2.60 -2.34
CA PHE A 147 -4.14 -1.75 -1.26
C PHE A 147 -4.34 -0.29 -1.65
N ILE A 148 -5.35 0.36 -1.06
CA ILE A 148 -5.79 1.70 -1.44
C ILE A 148 -5.46 2.68 -0.32
N ASN A 149 -4.68 3.71 -0.66
CA ASN A 149 -4.44 4.85 0.23
C ASN A 149 -5.17 6.09 -0.28
N THR A 150 -6.13 6.59 0.50
CA THR A 150 -7.00 7.72 0.12
C THR A 150 -6.53 9.09 0.64
N GLY A 151 -5.39 9.15 1.31
CA GLY A 151 -4.85 10.39 1.88
C GLY A 151 -4.43 11.44 0.84
N CYS A 152 -4.27 12.68 1.29
CA CYS A 152 -4.06 13.85 0.40
C CYS A 152 -2.66 14.00 -0.19
N GLY A 153 -1.69 13.15 0.17
CA GLY A 153 -0.32 13.31 -0.35
C GLY A 153 -0.21 12.94 -1.82
N ILE A 154 0.50 13.79 -2.54
CA ILE A 154 0.76 13.64 -3.97
C ILE A 154 1.68 12.43 -4.17
N ILE A 155 1.40 11.67 -5.23
CA ILE A 155 2.28 10.60 -5.71
C ILE A 155 3.61 11.24 -6.15
N GLU A 156 4.66 11.02 -5.39
CA GLU A 156 6.04 11.38 -5.78
C GLU A 156 6.72 10.14 -6.36
N ARG A 157 7.30 10.25 -7.57
CA ARG A 157 7.97 9.13 -8.26
C ARG A 157 9.20 8.59 -7.53
N THR A 158 9.66 9.28 -6.50
CA THR A 158 10.93 9.04 -5.79
C THR A 158 10.72 8.46 -4.39
N GLN A 159 9.61 7.76 -4.18
CA GLN A 159 9.26 7.18 -2.89
C GLN A 159 8.84 5.72 -3.05
N ILE A 160 8.92 4.97 -1.96
CA ILE A 160 8.39 3.60 -1.91
C ILE A 160 6.90 3.67 -1.52
N PRO A 161 6.04 2.92 -2.22
CA PRO A 161 4.61 2.85 -1.92
C PRO A 161 4.35 2.28 -0.53
N LEU A 162 3.39 2.85 0.19
CA LEU A 162 2.99 2.33 1.51
C LEU A 162 2.70 0.82 1.50
N GLY A 163 2.00 0.30 0.49
CA GLY A 163 1.62 -1.11 0.40
C GLY A 163 2.64 -2.04 -0.27
N TYR A 164 3.82 -1.56 -0.67
CA TYR A 164 4.74 -2.28 -1.57
C TYR A 164 5.06 -3.69 -1.11
N PHE A 165 5.46 -3.85 0.15
CA PHE A 165 5.85 -5.14 0.71
C PHE A 165 4.66 -6.00 1.17
N VAL A 166 3.42 -5.53 1.00
CA VAL A 166 2.23 -6.20 1.52
C VAL A 166 1.47 -6.95 0.44
N VAL A 167 1.46 -6.46 -0.80
CA VAL A 167 0.66 -7.01 -1.90
C VAL A 167 1.42 -8.02 -2.75
N ASN A 168 0.71 -8.99 -3.32
CA ASN A 168 1.25 -9.92 -4.29
C ASN A 168 1.30 -9.36 -5.71
N ASP A 169 0.56 -8.31 -6.03
CA ASP A 169 0.69 -7.65 -7.32
C ASP A 169 0.85 -6.16 -7.08
N LEU A 170 1.93 -5.58 -7.59
CA LEU A 170 2.15 -4.14 -7.43
C LEU A 170 1.16 -3.32 -8.25
N GLY A 171 0.51 -3.89 -9.26
CA GLY A 171 -0.66 -3.32 -9.95
C GLY A 171 -1.90 -3.18 -9.06
N ASN A 172 -1.89 -3.82 -7.88
CA ASN A 172 -2.96 -3.72 -6.89
C ASN A 172 -2.75 -2.60 -5.87
N LEU A 173 -1.66 -1.84 -5.96
CA LEU A 173 -1.52 -0.62 -5.18
C LEU A 173 -2.42 0.44 -5.79
N TYR A 174 -2.99 1.31 -4.95
CA TYR A 174 -3.79 2.47 -5.35
C TYR A 174 -3.54 3.65 -4.43
N GLY A 175 -3.43 4.84 -5.02
CA GLY A 175 -3.11 6.07 -4.30
C GLY A 175 -3.90 7.24 -4.86
N ARG A 176 -3.97 8.32 -4.09
CA ARG A 176 -4.60 9.55 -4.55
C ARG A 176 -3.59 10.43 -5.30
N LYS A 177 -3.94 10.85 -6.51
CA LYS A 177 -3.23 11.90 -7.26
C LYS A 177 -4.22 13.06 -7.41
N ASP A 178 -4.04 14.11 -6.62
CA ASP A 178 -4.95 15.27 -6.56
C ASP A 178 -6.37 14.92 -6.02
N ARG A 179 -7.47 15.21 -6.74
CA ARG A 179 -8.85 14.90 -6.31
C ARG A 179 -9.34 13.51 -6.75
N THR A 180 -8.49 12.74 -7.42
CA THR A 180 -8.87 11.45 -8.05
C THR A 180 -7.98 10.32 -7.54
N ILE A 181 -8.54 9.11 -7.41
CA ILE A 181 -7.77 7.90 -7.08
C ILE A 181 -7.29 7.28 -8.39
N PHE A 182 -5.98 7.04 -8.52
CA PHE A 182 -5.39 6.44 -9.70
C PHE A 182 -4.79 5.07 -9.38
N GLY A 183 -4.95 4.16 -10.34
CA GLY A 183 -4.27 2.87 -10.37
C GLY A 183 -2.81 3.01 -10.71
N TRP A 184 -2.07 2.00 -10.27
CA TRP A 184 -0.64 1.95 -10.46
C TRP A 184 -0.41 1.22 -11.75
N GLU A 185 -0.32 1.98 -12.84
CA GLU A 185 0.40 1.50 -14.01
C GLU A 185 1.89 1.56 -13.67
N ILE A 186 2.36 0.54 -12.97
CA ILE A 186 3.74 0.12 -13.20
C ILE A 186 3.71 -0.37 -14.64
N THR A 187 4.30 0.38 -15.56
CA THR A 187 4.55 -0.08 -16.91
C THR A 187 5.36 -1.38 -16.79
N ASN A 188 4.63 -2.48 -16.89
CA ASN A 188 5.04 -3.84 -16.62
C ASN A 188 6.14 -4.32 -17.58
N ASN A 189 6.97 -5.24 -17.06
CA ASN A 189 7.75 -6.28 -17.77
C ASN A 189 9.28 -6.17 -17.89
N GLN A 190 10.00 -5.25 -17.22
CA GLN A 190 11.48 -5.30 -17.25
C GLN A 190 12.20 -5.43 -15.89
N THR A 191 11.57 -5.14 -14.76
CA THR A 191 12.34 -4.79 -13.54
C THR A 191 12.52 -5.88 -12.49
N LEU A 192 11.71 -6.95 -12.44
CA LEU A 192 11.93 -7.98 -11.41
C LEU A 192 13.11 -8.91 -11.73
N GLU A 193 13.31 -9.29 -13.00
CA GLU A 193 14.48 -10.06 -13.43
C GLU A 193 15.78 -9.24 -13.34
N GLN A 194 15.70 -7.92 -13.57
CA GLN A 194 16.85 -7.00 -13.43
C GLN A 194 17.21 -6.73 -11.96
N LEU A 195 16.23 -6.60 -11.05
CA LEU A 195 16.50 -6.51 -9.62
C LEU A 195 17.13 -7.78 -9.07
N ASP A 196 16.74 -8.95 -9.56
CA ASP A 196 17.35 -10.24 -9.17
C ASP A 196 18.77 -10.38 -9.73
N SER A 197 19.07 -9.88 -10.94
CA SER A 197 20.43 -9.88 -11.48
C SER A 197 21.36 -8.91 -10.76
N ASP A 198 20.86 -7.72 -10.40
CA ASP A 198 21.69 -6.65 -9.84
C ASP A 198 21.97 -6.87 -8.35
N VAL A 199 21.01 -7.42 -7.59
CA VAL A 199 21.24 -7.82 -6.19
C VAL A 199 22.23 -8.97 -6.09
N ASN A 200 22.19 -9.94 -7.03
CA ASN A 200 23.17 -11.01 -7.09
C ASN A 200 24.57 -10.51 -7.51
N ALA A 201 24.66 -9.45 -8.32
CA ALA A 201 25.93 -8.85 -8.70
C ALA A 201 26.56 -8.03 -7.56
N GLU A 202 25.79 -7.28 -6.77
CA GLU A 202 26.33 -6.51 -5.63
C GLU A 202 26.76 -7.38 -4.44
N ILE A 203 26.07 -8.50 -4.18
CA ILE A 203 26.45 -9.42 -3.08
C ILE A 203 27.79 -10.12 -3.36
N GLN A 204 28.21 -10.26 -4.62
CA GLN A 204 29.53 -10.81 -4.97
C GLN A 204 30.68 -9.80 -4.78
N VAL A 205 30.39 -8.51 -4.54
CA VAL A 205 31.39 -7.43 -4.47
C VAL A 205 31.63 -6.94 -3.03
N ILE A 206 30.98 -7.55 -2.03
CA ILE A 206 31.21 -7.28 -0.59
C ILE A 206 31.95 -8.43 0.08
#